data_AF-A0A4Y1MQV5-F1
#
_entry.id   AF-A0A4Y1MQV5-F1
#
_cell.length_a   1.000
_cell.length_b   1.000
_cell.length_c   1.000
_cell.angle_alpha   90.00
_cell.angle_beta   90.00
_cell.angle_gamma   90.00
#
_symmetry.space_group_name_H-M   'P 1'
#
loop_
_entity.id
_entity.type
_entity.pdbx_description
1 polymer ?
#
loop_
_entity_poly.entity_id
_entity_poly.type
_entity_poly.pdbx_seq_one_letter_code
_entity_poly.pdbx_strand_id
1 'polypeptide(L)'
;MTARIGYADPPYIGCAHLYKHHPDYAGEVDHAALIDRLENEYDGWVLHAAATPRSMAVLAPLVEQTGARWCTWVKGFAAFKRNVPVAYAWEPVIIKPVRKPVVSKRLVMRDWIECSITLRKGLTGAKPEAVCHWAFELLGARPEDDLHDMFPGTGAVTEAWRTWKGKFTLPEGGPLFERTAA
;
A
#
# COMPACT_ATOMS: atom_id res chain seq x y z
N MET A 1 14.55 0.91 -17.25
CA MET A 1 14.22 -0.52 -17.07
C MET A 1 12.92 -0.57 -16.27
N THR A 2 12.02 -1.47 -16.65
CA THR A 2 10.83 -1.82 -15.86
C THR A 2 11.29 -2.35 -14.51
N ALA A 3 10.69 -1.85 -13.42
CA ALA A 3 11.06 -2.29 -12.09
C ALA A 3 10.01 -3.23 -11.50
N ARG A 4 10.46 -4.09 -10.59
CA ARG A 4 9.61 -5.01 -9.82
C ARG A 4 9.27 -4.39 -8.49
N ILE A 5 7.97 -4.29 -8.17
CA ILE A 5 7.45 -3.66 -6.97
C ILE A 5 6.71 -4.70 -6.13
N GLY A 6 7.10 -4.85 -4.87
CA GLY A 6 6.40 -5.68 -3.90
C GLY A 6 5.39 -4.86 -3.11
N TYR A 7 4.12 -5.23 -3.10
CA TYR A 7 3.11 -4.60 -2.26
C TYR A 7 2.56 -5.60 -1.25
N ALA A 8 2.88 -5.39 0.03
CA ALA A 8 2.51 -6.28 1.11
C ALA A 8 1.51 -5.61 2.07
N ASP A 9 0.32 -6.20 2.17
CA ASP A 9 -0.67 -5.94 3.21
C ASP A 9 -0.98 -7.24 3.96
N PRO A 10 0.00 -7.78 4.71
CA PRO A 10 -0.16 -9.05 5.39
C PRO A 10 -1.19 -8.94 6.52
N PRO A 11 -1.73 -10.07 7.01
CA PRO A 11 -2.23 -10.11 8.37
C PRO A 11 -1.15 -9.58 9.32
N TYR A 12 -1.45 -8.47 10.01
CA TYR A 12 -0.49 -7.82 10.90
C TYR A 12 -0.04 -8.75 12.02
N ILE A 13 1.11 -8.45 12.63
CA ILE A 13 1.67 -9.20 13.75
C ILE A 13 0.60 -9.46 14.82
N GLY A 14 0.31 -10.74 15.06
CA GLY A 14 -0.69 -11.23 16.02
C GLY A 14 -2.14 -11.19 15.53
N CYS A 15 -2.40 -10.81 14.28
CA CYS A 15 -3.73 -10.66 13.68
C CYS A 15 -4.09 -11.75 12.68
N ALA A 16 -3.22 -12.72 12.38
CA ALA A 16 -3.52 -13.78 11.42
C ALA A 16 -4.79 -14.58 11.78
N HIS A 17 -5.05 -14.77 13.07
CA HIS A 17 -6.25 -15.45 13.57
C HIS A 17 -7.58 -14.85 13.09
N LEU A 18 -7.60 -13.57 12.69
CA LEU A 18 -8.78 -12.91 12.13
C LEU A 18 -9.17 -13.46 10.75
N TYR A 19 -8.23 -14.13 10.08
CA TYR A 19 -8.37 -14.65 8.72
C TYR A 19 -8.46 -16.18 8.71
N LYS A 20 -8.61 -16.85 9.85
CA LYS A 20 -8.59 -18.33 9.97
C LYS A 20 -9.62 -19.10 9.12
N HIS A 21 -10.64 -18.41 8.62
CA HIS A 21 -11.66 -18.98 7.74
C HIS A 21 -11.50 -18.56 6.26
N HIS A 22 -10.46 -17.80 5.94
CA HIS A 22 -10.14 -17.42 4.58
C HIS A 22 -9.47 -18.61 3.86
N PRO A 23 -9.79 -18.90 2.59
CA PRO A 23 -9.16 -19.98 1.82
C PRO A 23 -7.63 -19.92 1.83
N ASP A 24 -7.09 -18.71 1.77
CA ASP A 24 -5.64 -18.46 1.72
C ASP A 24 -4.97 -18.33 3.11
N TYR A 25 -5.63 -18.78 4.18
CA TYR A 25 -5.07 -18.72 5.52
C TYR A 25 -3.85 -19.67 5.66
N ALA A 26 -2.68 -19.08 5.92
CA ALA A 26 -1.41 -19.81 6.09
C ALA A 26 -0.82 -19.70 7.51
N GLY A 27 -1.58 -19.18 8.48
CA GLY A 27 -1.06 -18.92 9.83
C GLY A 27 -0.42 -17.54 10.00
N GLU A 28 0.34 -17.38 11.09
CA GLU A 28 1.04 -16.14 11.39
C GLU A 28 2.14 -15.87 10.36
N VAL A 29 2.20 -14.64 9.85
CA VAL A 29 3.21 -14.24 8.87
C VAL A 29 4.54 -13.99 9.58
N ASP A 30 5.60 -14.64 9.11
CA ASP A 30 6.96 -14.28 9.48
C ASP A 30 7.34 -12.95 8.79
N HIS A 31 7.25 -11.87 9.55
CA HIS A 31 7.51 -10.52 9.03
C HIS A 31 9.00 -10.26 8.76
N ALA A 32 9.92 -10.99 9.40
CA ALA A 32 11.34 -10.88 9.11
C ALA A 32 11.63 -11.50 7.74
N ALA A 33 11.17 -12.73 7.52
CA ALA A 33 11.29 -13.38 6.21
C ALA A 33 10.56 -12.61 5.10
N LEU A 34 9.41 -11.98 5.40
CA LEU A 34 8.72 -11.12 4.45
C LEU A 34 9.56 -9.89 4.07
N ILE A 35 10.16 -9.18 5.03
CA ILE A 35 11.03 -8.03 4.73
C ILE A 35 12.28 -8.46 3.96
N ASP A 36 12.91 -9.57 4.34
CA ASP A 36 14.06 -10.12 3.61
C ASP A 36 13.68 -10.44 2.16
N ARG A 37 12.50 -11.02 1.94
CA ARG A 37 11.98 -11.27 0.60
C ARG A 37 11.74 -9.98 -0.17
N LEU A 38 11.12 -8.98 0.46
CA LEU A 38 10.88 -7.66 -0.14
C LEU A 38 12.18 -6.99 -0.59
N GLU A 39 13.23 -7.06 0.24
CA GLU A 39 14.55 -6.48 -0.07
C GLU A 39 15.30 -7.23 -1.17
N ASN A 40 15.18 -8.56 -1.23
CA ASN A 40 15.97 -9.38 -2.17
C ASN A 40 15.29 -9.57 -3.53
N GLU A 41 13.96 -9.52 -3.61
CA GLU A 41 13.21 -9.83 -4.84
C GLU A 41 12.67 -8.60 -5.60
N TYR A 42 12.66 -7.41 -4.98
CA TYR A 42 12.00 -6.23 -5.52
C TYR A 42 12.90 -4.98 -5.45
N ASP A 43 12.76 -4.11 -6.46
CA ASP A 43 13.52 -2.86 -6.55
C ASP A 43 12.98 -1.78 -5.59
N GLY A 44 11.72 -1.93 -5.15
CA GLY A 44 11.06 -1.10 -4.16
C GLY A 44 9.78 -1.77 -3.66
N TRP A 45 9.32 -1.39 -2.48
CA TRP A 45 8.20 -2.08 -1.85
C TRP A 45 7.41 -1.24 -0.85
N VAL A 46 6.21 -1.72 -0.54
CA VAL A 46 5.29 -1.18 0.47
C VAL A 46 4.95 -2.29 1.45
N LEU A 47 4.99 -1.99 2.74
CA LEU A 47 4.53 -2.85 3.82
C LEU A 47 3.55 -2.10 4.72
N HIS A 48 2.31 -2.57 4.76
CA HIS A 48 1.33 -2.12 5.75
C HIS A 48 1.53 -2.84 7.08
N ALA A 49 1.33 -2.12 8.18
CA ALA A 49 1.54 -2.66 9.52
C ALA A 49 0.50 -2.15 10.53
N ALA A 50 0.55 -2.69 11.75
CA ALA A 50 -0.23 -2.20 12.87
C ALA A 50 0.52 -1.12 13.66
N ALA A 51 -0.20 -0.09 14.13
CA ALA A 51 0.29 0.91 15.09
C ALA A 51 0.29 0.36 16.54
N THR A 52 0.87 -0.82 16.77
CA THR A 52 0.96 -1.42 18.12
C THR A 52 2.39 -1.38 18.63
N PRO A 53 2.63 -1.32 19.95
CA PRO A 53 3.99 -1.36 20.51
C PRO A 53 4.77 -2.61 20.05
N ARG A 54 4.10 -3.77 19.97
CA ARG A 54 4.71 -5.01 19.50
C ARG A 54 5.13 -4.93 18.03
N SER A 55 4.26 -4.40 17.17
CA SER A 55 4.55 -4.21 15.75
C SER A 55 5.76 -3.29 15.55
N MET A 56 5.76 -2.14 16.23
CA MET A 56 6.89 -1.20 16.19
C MET A 56 8.20 -1.83 16.67
N ALA A 57 8.18 -2.52 17.82
CA ALA A 57 9.37 -3.13 18.39
C ALA A 57 9.95 -4.25 17.53
N VAL A 58 9.11 -5.00 16.82
CA VAL A 58 9.55 -6.07 15.90
C VAL A 58 10.08 -5.49 14.59
N LEU A 59 9.35 -4.53 14.00
CA LEU A 59 9.65 -4.02 12.66
C LEU A 59 10.77 -2.98 12.65
N ALA A 60 10.89 -2.13 13.66
CA ALA A 60 11.87 -1.03 13.69
C ALA A 60 13.32 -1.47 13.38
N PRO A 61 13.90 -2.48 14.05
CA PRO A 61 15.28 -2.89 13.77
C PRO A 61 15.46 -3.54 12.39
N LEU A 62 14.41 -4.16 11.84
CA LEU A 62 14.43 -4.74 10.49
C LEU A 62 14.38 -3.63 9.44
N VAL A 63 13.47 -2.68 9.61
CA VAL A 63 13.26 -1.57 8.66
C VAL A 63 14.47 -0.63 8.62
N GLU A 64 15.12 -0.38 9.75
CA GLU A 64 16.35 0.44 9.84
C GLU A 64 17.41 0.01 8.83
N GLN A 65 17.55 -1.30 8.58
CA GLN A 65 18.56 -1.87 7.69
C GLN A 65 18.25 -1.68 6.20
N THR A 66 17.01 -1.36 5.85
CA THR A 66 16.53 -1.33 4.46
C THR A 66 16.62 0.04 3.80
N GLY A 67 16.73 1.11 4.61
CA GLY A 67 16.59 2.50 4.15
C GLY A 67 15.16 2.90 3.78
N ALA A 68 14.16 2.05 4.06
CA ALA A 68 12.75 2.36 3.88
C ALA A 68 12.27 3.43 4.86
N ARG A 69 11.25 4.19 4.46
CA ARG A 69 10.64 5.24 5.26
C ARG A 69 9.39 4.74 5.97
N TRP A 70 9.24 5.12 7.24
CA TRP A 70 7.97 5.05 7.95
C TRP A 70 7.06 6.19 7.50
N CYS A 71 5.96 5.86 6.83
CA CYS A 71 4.89 6.79 6.49
C CYS A 71 3.62 6.45 7.31
N THR A 72 2.62 7.33 7.27
CA THR A 72 1.42 7.18 8.10
C THR A 72 0.13 7.31 7.29
N TRP A 73 -0.74 6.31 7.38
CA TRP A 73 -2.14 6.47 6.99
C TRP A 73 -2.96 6.86 8.22
N VAL A 74 -3.50 8.09 8.23
CA VAL A 74 -4.42 8.59 9.25
C VAL A 74 -5.86 8.39 8.78
N LYS A 75 -6.73 7.96 9.69
CA LYS A 75 -8.13 7.63 9.38
C LYS A 75 -9.06 8.74 9.87
N GLY A 76 -9.53 9.60 8.95
CA GLY A 76 -10.53 10.62 9.26
C GLY A 76 -11.82 10.02 9.88
N PHE A 77 -12.20 8.83 9.41
CA PHE A 77 -13.11 7.93 10.11
C PHE A 77 -12.46 6.56 10.36
N ALA A 78 -12.53 6.09 11.61
CA ALA A 78 -12.03 4.79 12.07
C ALA A 78 -13.13 3.98 12.78
N ALA A 79 -12.94 2.67 12.92
CA ALA A 79 -13.86 1.82 13.65
C ALA A 79 -13.64 1.94 15.17
N PHE A 80 -14.67 2.39 15.90
CA PHE A 80 -14.68 2.43 17.36
C PHE A 80 -15.36 1.17 17.88
N LYS A 81 -14.63 0.35 18.62
CA LYS A 81 -15.11 -0.94 19.14
C LYS A 81 -15.42 -0.84 20.62
N ARG A 82 -16.48 -1.52 21.07
CA ARG A 82 -16.80 -1.68 22.49
C ARG A 82 -15.58 -2.25 23.22
N ASN A 83 -15.25 -1.69 24.38
CA ASN A 83 -14.11 -2.07 25.23
C ASN A 83 -12.71 -1.82 24.63
N VAL A 84 -12.60 -1.00 23.58
CA VAL A 84 -11.31 -0.48 23.10
C VAL A 84 -11.23 1.01 23.48
N PRO A 85 -10.48 1.37 24.55
CA PRO A 85 -10.53 2.73 25.11
C PRO A 85 -9.87 3.79 24.22
N VAL A 86 -8.90 3.39 23.38
CA VAL A 86 -8.24 4.25 22.39
C VAL A 86 -8.33 3.57 21.03
N ALA A 87 -8.99 4.23 20.07
CA ALA A 87 -9.18 3.67 18.74
C ALA A 87 -7.87 3.66 17.92
N TYR A 88 -7.67 2.61 17.12
CA TYR A 88 -6.59 2.53 16.14
C TYR A 88 -6.90 3.39 14.91
N ALA A 89 -6.77 4.70 15.09
CA ALA A 89 -7.12 5.73 14.10
C ALA A 89 -6.01 6.04 13.07
N TRP A 90 -4.92 5.28 13.09
CA TRP A 90 -3.86 5.37 12.07
C TRP A 90 -3.14 4.03 11.91
N GLU A 91 -2.44 3.86 10.79
CA GLU A 91 -1.63 2.69 10.46
C GLU A 91 -0.28 3.15 9.88
N PRO A 92 0.84 2.52 10.28
CA PRO A 92 2.11 2.69 9.59
C PRO A 92 2.06 2.06 8.20
N VAL A 93 2.64 2.77 7.24
CA VAL A 93 2.90 2.28 5.89
C VAL A 93 4.38 2.48 5.63
N ILE A 94 5.15 1.41 5.60
CA ILE A 94 6.60 1.45 5.41
C ILE A 94 6.87 1.35 3.92
N ILE A 95 7.64 2.28 3.36
CA ILE A 95 7.82 2.40 1.91
C ILE A 95 9.30 2.53 1.57
N LYS A 96 9.81 1.63 0.73
CA LYS A 96 11.10 1.75 0.07
C LYS A 96 10.90 2.16 -1.40
N PRO A 97 11.33 3.36 -1.81
CA PRO A 97 11.09 3.83 -3.16
C PRO A 97 11.93 3.06 -4.18
N VAL A 98 11.31 2.66 -5.29
CA VAL A 98 12.00 2.05 -6.44
C VAL A 98 12.87 3.07 -7.19
N ARG A 99 12.53 4.35 -7.07
CA ARG A 99 13.29 5.45 -7.63
C ARG A 99 13.03 6.69 -6.81
N LYS A 100 14.03 7.57 -6.74
CA LYS A 100 13.85 8.88 -6.11
C LYS A 100 12.64 9.56 -6.76
N PRO A 101 11.60 9.96 -5.99
CA PRO A 101 10.53 10.78 -6.52
C PRO A 101 11.17 12.06 -7.08
N VAL A 102 11.21 12.17 -8.42
CA VAL A 102 11.73 13.37 -9.07
C VAL A 102 10.63 14.42 -8.95
N VAL A 103 10.94 15.54 -8.30
CA VAL A 103 10.06 16.71 -8.19
C VAL A 103 10.01 17.45 -9.55
N SER A 104 9.78 16.71 -10.63
CA SER A 104 9.44 17.27 -11.93
C SER A 104 8.20 16.55 -12.42
N LYS A 105 7.11 17.32 -12.59
CA LYS A 105 5.79 16.83 -13.01
C LYS A 105 5.08 15.87 -12.02
N ARG A 106 5.64 15.61 -10.84
CA ARG A 106 5.01 14.84 -9.74
C ARG A 106 4.72 15.73 -8.53
N LEU A 107 3.69 15.37 -7.77
CA LEU A 107 3.30 16.08 -6.55
C LEU A 107 4.35 15.89 -5.46
N VAL A 108 4.66 16.95 -4.73
CA VAL A 108 5.36 16.82 -3.44
C VAL A 108 4.38 16.19 -2.46
N MET A 109 4.64 14.94 -2.09
CA MET A 109 3.80 14.18 -1.17
C MET A 109 4.29 14.37 0.26
N ARG A 110 3.32 14.41 1.18
CA ARG A 110 3.60 14.20 2.60
C ARG A 110 3.88 12.72 2.83
N ASP A 111 4.68 12.42 3.84
CA ASP A 111 4.87 11.06 4.37
C ASP A 111 3.67 10.60 5.21
N TRP A 112 2.52 11.25 5.06
CA TRP A 112 1.24 10.79 5.56
C TRP A 112 0.09 11.12 4.60
N ILE A 113 -0.99 10.35 4.72
CA ILE A 113 -2.27 10.59 4.05
C ILE A 113 -3.41 10.46 5.05
N GLU A 114 -4.39 11.37 4.98
CA GLU A 114 -5.68 11.17 5.63
C GLU A 114 -6.66 10.50 4.66
N CYS A 115 -7.21 9.36 5.04
CA CYS A 115 -8.27 8.69 4.29
C CYS A 115 -9.11 7.83 5.23
N SER A 116 -10.44 7.90 5.15
CA SER A 116 -11.29 7.03 5.97
C SER A 116 -11.14 5.55 5.60
N ILE A 117 -11.35 4.66 6.56
CA ILE A 117 -11.37 3.21 6.28
C ILE A 117 -12.47 2.86 5.27
N THR A 118 -12.27 1.80 4.49
CA THR A 118 -13.35 1.26 3.67
C THR A 118 -14.36 0.54 4.55
N LEU A 119 -15.65 0.73 4.26
CA LEU A 119 -16.74 0.00 4.89
C LEU A 119 -17.38 -0.92 3.85
N ARG A 120 -17.92 -2.06 4.29
CA ARG A 120 -18.73 -2.98 3.46
C ARG A 120 -18.02 -3.57 2.23
N LYS A 121 -16.70 -3.80 2.30
CA LYS A 121 -15.89 -4.38 1.22
C LYS A 121 -15.63 -5.90 1.34
N GLY A 122 -16.48 -6.62 2.08
CA GLY A 122 -16.41 -8.09 2.21
C GLY A 122 -15.37 -8.58 3.24
N LEU A 123 -14.09 -8.22 3.08
CA LEU A 123 -13.03 -8.58 4.04
C LEU A 123 -12.68 -7.39 4.95
N THR A 124 -12.43 -7.70 6.22
CA THR A 124 -11.90 -6.70 7.15
C THR A 124 -10.47 -6.32 6.77
N GLY A 125 -10.19 -5.02 6.69
CA GLY A 125 -8.84 -4.50 6.45
C GLY A 125 -8.57 -3.99 5.02
N ALA A 126 -9.51 -4.15 4.08
CA ALA A 126 -9.33 -3.71 2.69
C ALA A 126 -8.89 -2.24 2.58
N LYS A 127 -7.75 -1.99 1.94
CA LYS A 127 -7.19 -0.64 1.80
C LYS A 127 -8.02 0.25 0.89
N PRO A 128 -8.28 1.51 1.29
CA PRO A 128 -8.86 2.49 0.36
C PRO A 128 -7.93 2.72 -0.83
N GLU A 129 -8.52 2.85 -2.02
CA GLU A 129 -7.79 3.11 -3.27
C GLU A 129 -6.86 4.33 -3.16
N ALA A 130 -7.32 5.40 -2.49
CA ALA A 130 -6.51 6.60 -2.29
C ALA A 130 -5.21 6.35 -1.51
N VAL A 131 -5.23 5.42 -0.54
CA VAL A 131 -4.04 5.03 0.22
C VAL A 131 -3.07 4.27 -0.67
N CYS A 132 -3.55 3.33 -1.48
CA CYS A 132 -2.72 2.60 -2.45
C CYS A 132 -2.08 3.55 -3.46
N HIS A 133 -2.87 4.45 -4.05
CA HIS A 133 -2.40 5.48 -4.99
C HIS A 133 -1.31 6.37 -4.39
N TRP A 134 -1.49 6.82 -3.15
CA TRP A 134 -0.47 7.58 -2.44
C TRP A 134 0.82 6.78 -2.23
N ALA A 135 0.71 5.51 -1.86
CA ALA A 135 1.87 4.63 -1.74
C ALA A 135 2.59 4.41 -3.10
N PHE A 136 1.86 4.27 -4.20
CA PHE A 136 2.43 4.17 -5.55
C PHE A 136 3.20 5.43 -5.96
N GLU A 137 2.71 6.62 -5.58
CA GLU A 137 3.46 7.86 -5.82
C GLU A 137 4.74 7.94 -5.00
N LEU A 138 4.68 7.60 -3.71
CA LEU A 138 5.85 7.59 -2.83
C LEU A 138 6.90 6.55 -3.26
N LEU A 139 6.46 5.41 -3.79
CA LEU A 139 7.33 4.42 -4.43
C LEU A 139 8.10 5.01 -5.62
N GLY A 140 7.53 6.02 -6.28
CA GLY A 140 7.98 6.44 -7.60
C GLY A 140 7.49 5.50 -8.70
N ALA A 141 6.40 4.76 -8.49
CA ALA A 141 5.87 3.80 -9.46
C ALA A 141 5.49 4.46 -10.79
N ARG A 142 5.53 3.67 -11.85
CA ARG A 142 5.13 4.05 -13.22
C ARG A 142 4.24 2.94 -13.81
N PRO A 143 3.36 3.26 -14.76
CA PRO A 143 2.40 2.29 -15.30
C PRO A 143 3.03 1.04 -15.93
N GLU A 144 4.24 1.16 -16.44
CA GLU A 144 5.02 0.09 -17.06
C GLU A 144 5.76 -0.81 -16.06
N ASP A 145 5.74 -0.48 -14.76
CA ASP A 145 6.32 -1.31 -13.71
C ASP A 145 5.48 -2.57 -13.45
N ASP A 146 6.14 -3.61 -12.93
CA ASP A 146 5.50 -4.85 -12.53
C ASP A 146 5.21 -4.83 -11.03
N LEU A 147 3.94 -4.72 -10.66
CA LEU A 147 3.49 -4.70 -9.27
C LEU A 147 2.96 -6.06 -8.85
N HIS A 148 3.58 -6.64 -7.83
CA HIS A 148 3.16 -7.88 -7.21
C HIS A 148 2.37 -7.59 -5.93
N ASP A 149 1.06 -7.84 -5.99
CA ASP A 149 0.18 -7.85 -4.82
C ASP A 149 0.38 -9.16 -4.04
N MET A 150 1.18 -9.11 -2.97
CA MET A 150 1.65 -10.31 -2.26
C MET A 150 0.59 -10.90 -1.32
N PHE A 151 -0.45 -10.12 -0.99
CA PHE A 151 -1.54 -10.52 -0.09
C PHE A 151 -2.87 -10.06 -0.69
N PRO A 152 -3.31 -10.66 -1.80
CA PRO A 152 -4.36 -10.10 -2.63
C PRO A 152 -5.69 -9.96 -1.89
N GLY A 153 -6.07 -10.91 -1.02
CA GLY A 153 -7.30 -10.84 -0.22
C GLY A 153 -8.53 -10.49 -1.07
N THR A 154 -9.06 -9.27 -0.92
CA THR A 154 -10.20 -8.76 -1.73
C THR A 154 -9.84 -8.28 -3.14
N GLY A 155 -8.57 -8.27 -3.50
CA GLY A 155 -8.03 -7.67 -4.72
C GLY A 155 -7.97 -6.14 -4.69
N ALA A 156 -8.10 -5.49 -3.53
CA ALA A 156 -8.18 -4.04 -3.43
C ALA A 156 -6.91 -3.33 -3.95
N VAL A 157 -5.73 -3.88 -3.67
CA VAL A 157 -4.45 -3.32 -4.14
C VAL A 157 -4.31 -3.56 -5.65
N THR A 158 -4.57 -4.78 -6.11
CA THR A 158 -4.60 -5.12 -7.55
C THR A 158 -5.53 -4.20 -8.35
N GLU A 159 -6.74 -3.94 -7.86
CA GLU A 159 -7.70 -3.05 -8.50
C GLU A 159 -7.23 -1.59 -8.47
N ALA A 160 -6.68 -1.12 -7.34
CA ALA A 160 -6.08 0.21 -7.25
C ALA A 160 -4.89 0.35 -8.21
N TRP A 161 -4.10 -0.70 -8.44
CA TRP A 161 -3.02 -0.66 -9.45
C TRP A 161 -3.59 -0.50 -10.86
N ARG A 162 -4.68 -1.21 -11.18
CA ARG A 162 -5.37 -1.07 -12.48
C ARG A 162 -5.86 0.36 -12.71
N THR A 163 -6.55 0.96 -11.74
CA THR A 163 -7.05 2.34 -11.85
C THR A 163 -5.92 3.37 -11.84
N TRP A 164 -4.86 3.12 -11.09
CA TRP A 164 -3.64 3.95 -11.09
C TRP A 164 -3.03 4.07 -12.49
N LYS A 165 -2.83 2.93 -13.18
CA LYS A 165 -2.30 2.91 -14.56
C LYS A 165 -3.15 3.75 -15.50
N GLY A 166 -4.47 3.71 -15.35
CA GLY A 166 -5.41 4.50 -16.15
C GLY A 166 -5.23 6.02 -16.03
N LYS A 167 -4.60 6.54 -14.98
CA LYS A 167 -4.32 7.99 -14.82
C LYS A 167 -3.24 8.52 -15.77
N PHE A 168 -2.46 7.64 -16.38
CA PHE A 168 -1.36 8.00 -17.28
C PHE A 168 -1.70 7.74 -18.76
N THR A 169 -2.84 7.11 -19.04
CA THR A 169 -3.34 6.94 -20.39
C THR A 169 -4.05 8.22 -20.81
N LEU A 170 -3.55 8.89 -21.86
CA LEU A 170 -4.34 9.94 -22.51
C LEU A 170 -5.51 9.28 -23.25
N PRO A 171 -6.70 9.91 -23.31
CA PRO A 171 -7.76 9.42 -24.18
C PRO A 171 -7.26 9.45 -25.63
N GLU A 172 -7.20 8.29 -26.28
CA GLU A 172 -7.03 8.25 -27.74
C GLU A 172 -8.31 8.83 -28.37
N GLY A 173 -8.17 9.93 -29.12
CA GLY A 173 -9.27 10.45 -29.94
C GLY A 173 -10.41 11.14 -29.19
N GLY A 174 -10.18 11.74 -28.02
CA GLY A 174 -11.18 12.60 -27.40
C GLY A 174 -11.64 13.73 -28.35
N PRO A 175 -12.90 14.19 -28.28
CA PRO A 175 -13.51 15.12 -29.27
C PRO A 175 -12.80 16.47 -29.41
N LEU A 176 -11.83 16.78 -28.54
CA LEU A 176 -10.93 17.93 -28.63
C LEU A 176 -9.85 17.79 -29.71
N PHE A 177 -9.63 16.59 -30.27
CA PHE A 177 -8.60 16.31 -31.27
C PHE A 177 -9.15 15.98 -32.65
N GLU A 178 -10.47 16.03 -32.84
CA GLU A 178 -11.05 16.09 -34.18
C GLU A 178 -10.65 17.44 -34.79
N ARG A 179 -9.54 17.44 -35.52
CA ARG A 179 -9.24 18.50 -36.48
C ARG A 179 -10.39 18.48 -37.48
N THR A 180 -11.25 19.49 -37.42
CA THR A 180 -12.10 19.87 -38.53
C THR A 180 -11.18 20.07 -39.74
N ALA A 181 -11.13 19.08 -40.62
CA ALA A 181 -10.61 19.25 -41.96
C ALA A 181 -11.53 20.25 -42.67
N ALA A 182 -10.90 21.22 -43.33
CA ALA A 182 -11.50 22.36 -43.99
C ALA A 182 -12.55 21.98 -45.06
#